data_AF-A0A7C1AAA1-F1
#
_entry.id   AF-A0A7C1AAA1-F1
#
_cell.length_a   1.000
_cell.length_b   1.000
_cell.length_c   1.000
_cell.angle_alpha   90.00
_cell.angle_beta   90.00
_cell.angle_gamma   90.00
#
_symmetry.space_group_name_H-M   'P 1'
#
loop_
_entity.id
_entity.type
_entity.pdbx_description
1 polymer ?
#
loop_
_entity_poly.entity_id
_entity_poly.type
_entity_poly.pdbx_seq_one_letter_code
_entity_poly.pdbx_strand_id
1 'polypeptide(L)'
;MYQKNRIMQGIALLIQVTIIMVLITGFISAETRSLVRDSIPDKYKWDLSHIYPDWSAWETDLARLEPLIDSFQALQGSLSGSADNLLNAFRMRDRIDRLFDSVSTYV
;
A
#
# COMPACT_ATOMS: atom_id res chain seq x y z
N MET A 1 -50.85 52.02 -0.23
CA MET A 1 -49.66 51.67 0.59
C MET A 1 -49.55 50.17 0.92
N TYR A 2 -50.66 49.40 0.90
CA TYR A 2 -50.71 47.97 1.29
C TYR A 2 -50.11 46.98 0.25
N GLN A 3 -50.26 47.25 -1.07
CA GLN A 3 -49.80 46.35 -2.13
C GLN A 3 -48.26 46.26 -2.23
N LYS A 4 -47.56 47.38 -1.98
CA LYS A 4 -46.09 47.46 -1.99
C LYS A 4 -45.45 46.57 -0.92
N ASN A 5 -46.12 46.41 0.23
CA ASN A 5 -45.63 45.59 1.35
C ASN A 5 -45.71 44.08 1.03
N ARG A 6 -46.77 43.62 0.35
CA ARG A 6 -46.91 42.22 -0.10
C ARG A 6 -45.88 41.85 -1.17
N ILE A 7 -45.55 42.77 -2.07
CA ILE A 7 -44.52 42.58 -3.09
C ILE A 7 -43.12 42.54 -2.45
N MET A 8 -42.83 43.44 -1.49
CA MET A 8 -41.56 43.42 -0.75
C MET A 8 -41.38 42.14 0.08
N GLN A 9 -42.43 41.64 0.73
CA GLN A 9 -42.38 40.38 1.47
C GLN A 9 -42.14 39.17 0.55
N GLY A 10 -42.74 39.15 -0.64
CA GLY A 10 -42.48 38.09 -1.63
C GLY A 10 -41.05 38.08 -2.15
N ILE A 11 -40.48 39.26 -2.42
CA ILE A 11 -39.08 39.40 -2.82
C ILE A 11 -38.13 38.97 -1.69
N ALA A 12 -38.43 39.33 -0.45
CA ALA A 12 -37.66 38.91 0.71
C ALA A 12 -37.63 37.38 0.87
N LEU A 13 -38.77 36.71 0.68
CA LEU A 13 -38.87 35.24 0.73
C LEU A 13 -38.05 34.57 -0.39
N LEU A 14 -38.08 35.09 -1.62
CA LEU A 14 -37.30 34.55 -2.73
C LEU A 14 -35.79 34.71 -2.51
N ILE A 15 -35.36 35.85 -1.98
CA ILE A 15 -33.96 36.07 -1.60
C ILE A 15 -33.54 35.07 -0.51
N GLN A 16 -34.40 34.84 0.47
CA GLN A 16 -34.13 33.92 1.58
C GLN A 16 -34.03 32.46 1.13
N VAL A 17 -34.89 32.01 0.22
CA VAL A 17 -34.80 30.68 -0.40
C VAL A 17 -33.52 30.53 -1.23
N THR A 18 -33.14 31.57 -1.97
CA THR A 18 -31.91 31.55 -2.78
C THR A 18 -30.66 31.47 -1.89
N ILE A 19 -30.64 32.21 -0.78
CA ILE A 19 -29.56 32.14 0.22
C ILE A 19 -29.48 30.74 0.84
N ILE A 20 -30.62 30.13 1.19
CA ILE A 20 -30.66 28.76 1.73
C ILE A 20 -30.13 27.74 0.71
N MET A 21 -30.50 27.88 -0.56
CA MET A 21 -30.04 26.99 -1.63
C MET A 21 -28.53 27.08 -1.86
N VAL A 22 -27.95 28.28 -1.77
CA VAL A 22 -26.49 28.50 -1.86
C VAL A 22 -25.76 27.89 -0.66
N LEU A 23 -26.32 28.01 0.55
CA LEU A 23 -25.73 27.44 1.78
C LEU A 23 -25.69 25.91 1.76
N ILE A 24 -26.69 25.24 1.16
CA ILE A 24 -26.72 23.78 1.04
C ILE A 24 -25.67 23.26 0.04
N THR A 25 -25.34 24.05 -0.98
CA THR A 25 -24.41 23.63 -2.05
C THR A 25 -22.96 23.48 -1.55
N GLY A 26 -22.58 24.19 -0.48
CA GLY A 26 -21.22 24.13 0.09
C GLY A 26 -20.88 22.86 0.89
N PHE A 27 -21.84 21.96 1.11
CA PHE A 27 -21.61 20.69 1.83
C PHE A 27 -21.35 19.49 0.91
N ILE A 28 -21.37 19.66 -0.41
CA ILE A 28 -21.12 18.56 -1.35
C ILE A 28 -19.61 18.39 -1.53
N SER A 29 -19.05 17.53 -0.68
CA SER A 29 -17.80 16.78 -0.86
C SER A 29 -16.50 17.58 -1.01
N ALA A 30 -15.93 17.98 0.13
CA ALA A 30 -14.48 17.83 0.27
C ALA A 30 -14.19 16.32 0.35
N GLU A 31 -13.94 15.67 -0.78
CA GLU A 31 -13.42 14.30 -0.78
C GLU A 31 -12.11 14.33 0.02
N THR A 32 -12.15 13.81 1.25
CA THR A 32 -10.97 13.82 2.11
C THR A 32 -9.98 12.89 1.44
N ARG A 33 -8.96 13.47 0.80
CA ARG A 33 -7.80 12.74 0.28
C ARG A 33 -7.03 12.20 1.49
N SER A 34 -7.55 11.13 2.07
CA SER A 34 -6.99 10.51 3.26
C SER A 34 -5.62 9.97 2.89
N LEU A 35 -4.59 10.48 3.58
CA LEU A 35 -3.23 9.96 3.48
C LEU A 35 -3.06 8.64 4.26
N VAL A 36 -4.10 8.20 4.99
CA VAL A 36 -4.10 6.95 5.75
C VAL A 36 -4.32 5.79 4.79
N ARG A 37 -3.27 4.98 4.56
CA ARG A 37 -3.28 3.83 3.63
C ARG A 37 -4.46 2.89 3.85
N ASP A 38 -4.81 2.63 5.11
CA ASP A 38 -5.89 1.69 5.46
C ASP A 38 -7.27 2.14 4.98
N SER A 39 -7.47 3.45 4.86
CA SER A 39 -8.75 4.02 4.37
C SER A 39 -8.91 3.97 2.85
N ILE A 40 -7.86 3.63 2.10
CA ILE A 40 -7.93 3.48 0.65
C ILE A 40 -8.65 2.15 0.32
N PRO A 41 -9.61 2.11 -0.61
CA PRO A 41 -10.20 0.85 -1.05
C PRO A 41 -9.17 -0.11 -1.66
N ASP A 42 -9.27 -1.42 -1.38
CA ASP A 42 -8.25 -2.42 -1.77
C ASP A 42 -8.01 -2.52 -3.27
N LYS A 43 -9.03 -2.26 -4.10
CA LYS A 43 -8.89 -2.20 -5.58
C LYS A 43 -7.88 -1.15 -6.07
N TYR A 44 -7.48 -0.21 -5.21
CA TYR A 44 -6.47 0.80 -5.48
C TYR A 44 -5.14 0.54 -4.75
N LYS A 45 -5.01 -0.58 -4.05
CA LYS A 45 -3.77 -1.03 -3.41
C LYS A 45 -3.14 -2.13 -4.25
N TRP A 46 -1.81 -2.19 -4.26
CA TRP A 46 -1.12 -3.36 -4.78
C TRP A 46 -1.36 -4.54 -3.84
N ASP A 47 -1.78 -5.68 -4.41
CA ASP A 47 -1.98 -6.92 -3.67
C ASP A 47 -0.65 -7.67 -3.54
N LEU A 48 -0.03 -7.57 -2.37
CA LEU A 48 1.23 -8.23 -2.04
C LEU A 48 1.04 -9.66 -1.51
N SER A 49 -0.21 -10.12 -1.35
CA SER A 49 -0.52 -11.48 -0.88
C SER A 49 0.00 -12.57 -1.82
N HIS A 50 0.26 -12.21 -3.09
CA HIS A 50 0.90 -13.07 -4.08
C HIS A 50 2.38 -13.35 -3.80
N ILE A 51 3.05 -12.53 -2.97
CA ILE A 51 4.44 -12.72 -2.55
C ILE A 51 4.46 -13.34 -1.16
N TYR A 52 3.81 -12.70 -0.19
CA TYR A 52 3.62 -13.21 1.16
C TYR A 52 2.20 -12.97 1.64
N PRO A 53 1.52 -13.97 2.23
CA PRO A 53 0.15 -13.82 2.71
C PRO A 53 0.05 -12.82 3.87
N ASP A 54 1.10 -12.70 4.68
CA ASP A 54 1.16 -11.83 5.84
C ASP A 54 2.62 -11.54 6.27
N TRP A 55 2.77 -10.65 7.24
CA TRP A 55 4.06 -10.28 7.82
C TRP A 55 4.77 -11.45 8.51
N SER A 56 4.05 -12.41 9.09
CA SER A 56 4.67 -13.54 9.79
C SER A 56 5.36 -14.49 8.81
N ALA A 57 4.74 -14.73 7.65
CA ALA A 57 5.35 -15.49 6.57
C ALA A 57 6.62 -14.81 6.04
N TRP A 58 6.58 -13.49 5.87
CA TRP A 58 7.75 -12.70 5.47
C TRP A 58 8.87 -12.73 6.53
N GLU A 59 8.54 -12.52 7.81
CA GLU A 59 9.52 -12.57 8.92
C GLU A 59 10.20 -13.94 9.03
N THR A 60 9.42 -15.00 8.81
CA THR A 60 9.94 -16.38 8.81
C THR A 60 10.99 -16.58 7.72
N ASP A 61 10.73 -16.07 6.51
CA ASP A 61 11.67 -16.19 5.39
C ASP A 61 12.88 -15.26 5.52
N LEU A 62 12.69 -14.06 6.08
CA LEU A 62 13.79 -13.17 6.45
C LEU A 62 14.74 -13.87 7.43
N ALA A 63 14.20 -14.50 8.48
CA ALA A 63 14.99 -15.23 9.48
C ALA A 63 15.74 -16.45 8.90
N ARG A 64 15.30 -16.99 7.75
CA ARG A 64 16.00 -18.10 7.07
C ARG A 64 17.25 -17.65 6.30
N LEU A 65 17.39 -16.37 5.97
CA LEU A 65 18.53 -15.88 5.20
C LEU A 65 19.84 -16.02 5.96
N GLU A 66 19.87 -15.65 7.25
CA GLU A 66 21.08 -15.69 8.09
C GLU A 66 21.76 -17.09 8.11
N PRO A 67 21.08 -18.19 8.49
CA PRO A 67 21.72 -19.51 8.50
C PRO A 67 22.10 -20.02 7.09
N LEU A 68 21.40 -19.57 6.03
CA LEU A 68 21.77 -19.91 4.65
C LEU A 68 23.07 -19.20 4.23
N ILE A 69 23.23 -17.93 4.63
CA ILE A 69 24.45 -17.15 4.38
C ILE A 69 25.63 -17.78 5.13
N ASP A 70 25.46 -18.18 6.39
CA ASP A 70 26.49 -18.89 7.16
C ASP A 70 26.91 -20.20 6.48
N SER A 71 25.93 -20.98 6.01
CA SER A 71 26.16 -22.22 5.27
C SER A 71 26.90 -21.98 3.94
N PHE A 72 26.61 -20.86 3.28
CA PHE A 72 27.30 -20.46 2.06
C PHE A 72 28.73 -20.02 2.33
N GLN A 73 28.98 -19.29 3.41
CA GLN A 73 30.33 -18.90 3.83
C GLN A 73 31.21 -20.14 4.10
N ALA A 74 30.65 -21.20 4.66
CA ALA A 74 31.37 -22.45 4.91
C ALA A 74 31.91 -23.14 3.64
N LEU A 75 31.42 -22.77 2.44
CA LEU A 75 31.93 -23.29 1.17
C LEU A 75 33.23 -22.60 0.70
N GLN A 76 33.65 -21.51 1.35
CA GLN A 76 34.87 -20.78 0.99
C GLN A 76 36.09 -21.71 1.00
N GLY A 77 36.89 -21.66 -0.07
CA GLY A 77 38.09 -22.49 -0.22
C GLY A 77 37.84 -23.95 -0.63
N SER A 78 36.60 -24.42 -0.70
CA SER A 78 36.25 -25.79 -1.12
C SER A 78 35.94 -25.95 -2.61
N LEU A 79 35.77 -24.85 -3.34
CA LEU A 79 35.22 -24.82 -4.71
C LEU A 79 36.06 -25.59 -5.73
N SER A 80 37.38 -25.61 -5.58
CA SER A 80 38.30 -26.32 -6.49
C SER A 80 38.38 -27.83 -6.22
N GLY A 81 37.75 -28.31 -5.14
CA GLY A 81 37.85 -29.72 -4.72
C GLY A 81 37.13 -30.69 -5.66
N SER A 82 36.06 -30.27 -6.33
CA SER A 82 35.31 -31.08 -7.29
C SER A 82 34.30 -30.25 -8.09
N ALA A 83 33.80 -30.79 -9.21
CA ALA A 83 32.66 -30.22 -9.92
C ALA A 83 31.39 -30.19 -9.05
N ASP A 84 31.21 -31.18 -8.17
CA ASP A 84 30.08 -31.25 -7.25
C ASP A 84 30.12 -30.13 -6.20
N ASN A 85 31.30 -29.76 -5.69
CA ASN A 85 31.45 -28.65 -4.76
C ASN A 85 31.06 -27.32 -5.42
N LEU A 86 31.49 -27.11 -6.66
CA LEU A 86 31.11 -25.92 -7.44
C LEU A 86 29.60 -25.88 -7.73
N LEU A 87 29.02 -27.02 -8.13
CA LEU A 87 27.58 -27.14 -8.36
C LEU A 87 26.78 -26.85 -7.08
N ASN A 88 27.24 -27.36 -5.94
CA ASN A 88 26.62 -27.09 -4.64
C ASN A 88 26.64 -25.59 -4.31
N ALA A 89 27.78 -24.91 -4.54
CA ALA A 89 27.90 -23.47 -4.32
C ALA A 89 26.91 -22.68 -5.19
N PHE A 90 26.79 -22.98 -6.48
CA PHE A 90 25.82 -22.30 -7.34
C PHE A 90 24.37 -22.54 -6.90
N ARG A 91 24.03 -23.78 -6.54
CA ARG A 91 22.68 -24.10 -6.04
C ARG A 91 22.36 -23.36 -4.75
N MET A 92 23.33 -23.23 -3.85
CA MET A 92 23.15 -22.50 -2.59
C MET A 92 22.99 -21.01 -2.84
N ARG A 93 23.82 -20.42 -3.72
CA ARG A 93 23.70 -19.02 -4.14
C ARG A 93 22.31 -18.76 -4.74
N ASP A 94 21.89 -19.54 -5.73
CA ASP A 94 20.59 -19.35 -6.39
C ASP A 94 19.41 -19.52 -5.42
N ARG A 95 19.56 -20.33 -4.36
CA ARG A 95 18.54 -20.45 -3.31
C ARG A 95 18.48 -19.19 -2.44
N ILE A 96 19.64 -18.63 -2.07
CA ILE A 96 19.74 -17.39 -1.30
C ILE A 96 19.16 -16.23 -2.12
N ASP A 97 19.56 -16.10 -3.39
CA ASP A 97 19.12 -15.03 -4.28
C ASP A 97 17.60 -15.03 -4.42
N ARG A 98 16.98 -16.19 -4.69
CA ARG A 98 15.50 -16.28 -4.79
C ARG A 98 14.77 -15.89 -3.50
N LEU A 99 15.32 -16.28 -2.35
CA LEU A 99 14.72 -15.95 -1.07
C LEU A 99 14.87 -14.45 -0.79
N PHE A 100 16.05 -13.89 -1.06
CA PHE A 100 16.33 -12.47 -0.91
C PHE A 100 15.46 -11.61 -1.84
N ASP A 101 15.28 -12.00 -3.10
CA ASP A 101 14.41 -11.31 -4.05
C ASP A 101 12.95 -11.25 -3.55
N SER A 102 12.45 -12.37 -2.99
CA SER A 102 11.09 -12.44 -2.45
C SER A 102 10.93 -11.51 -1.24
N VAL A 103 11.89 -11.58 -0.29
CA VAL A 103 11.89 -10.77 0.94
C VAL A 103 12.03 -9.28 0.63
N SER A 104 12.90 -8.90 -0.31
CA SER A 104 13.15 -7.50 -0.66
C SER A 104 12.03 -6.85 -1.47
N THR A 105 11.31 -7.61 -2.29
CA THR A 105 10.20 -7.08 -3.12
C THR A 105 8.95 -6.77 -2.30
N TYR A 106 8.78 -7.40 -1.13
CA TYR A 106 7.59 -7.22 -0.29
C TYR A 106 7.57 -5.88 0.47
N VAL A 107 8.72 -5.22 0.66
CA VAL A 107 8.90 -4.03 1.52
C VAL A 107 8.94 -2.73 0.71
#